data_AF-A0A7W9FI38-F1
#
_entry.id   AF-A0A7W9FI38-F1
#
_cell.length_a   1.000
_cell.length_b   1.000
_cell.length_c   1.000
_cell.angle_alpha   90.00
_cell.angle_beta   90.00
_cell.angle_gamma   90.00
#
_symmetry.space_group_name_H-M   'P 1'
#
loop_
_entity.id
_entity.type
_entity.pdbx_description
1 polymer ?
#
loop_
_entity_poly.entity_id
_entity_poly.type
_entity_poly.pdbx_seq_one_letter_code
_entity_poly.pdbx_strand_id
1 'polypeptide(L)'
;MVSGIWAGEKYDQFLETTGETYSGECGDASTPAGLRACAPFEPFAYVSAVESPTPGDLLVTITPEAWGGGPYDPEQVFTLEYVAGNMALRMAHHDDDVQTLTVTTPGGAHTYTDHWQPHYASVLGS
;
A
#
# COMPACT_ATOMS: atom_id res chain seq x y z
N MET A 1 -18.43 12.57 -0.18
CA MET A 1 -18.50 11.43 0.75
C MET A 1 -18.21 10.08 0.09
N VAL A 2 -18.16 10.00 -1.26
CA VAL A 2 -17.91 8.75 -2.01
C VAL A 2 -16.42 8.34 -2.00
N SER A 3 -15.48 9.30 -2.06
CA SER A 3 -14.04 9.00 -2.16
C SER A 3 -13.45 8.31 -0.93
N GLY A 4 -13.99 8.57 0.27
CA GLY A 4 -13.52 7.92 1.50
C GLY A 4 -13.96 6.45 1.62
N ILE A 5 -15.08 6.07 0.99
CA ILE A 5 -15.55 4.68 0.94
C ILE A 5 -14.64 3.89 -0.01
N TRP A 6 -14.41 4.41 -1.22
CA TRP A 6 -13.54 3.77 -2.20
C TRP A 6 -12.10 3.60 -1.69
N ALA A 7 -11.53 4.61 -1.02
CA ALA A 7 -10.20 4.51 -0.41
C ALA A 7 -10.12 3.38 0.64
N GLY A 8 -11.18 3.23 1.45
CA GLY A 8 -11.30 2.13 2.41
C GLY A 8 -11.38 0.77 1.72
N GLU A 9 -12.23 0.63 0.70
CA GLU A 9 -12.36 -0.61 -0.09
C GLU A 9 -11.03 -1.04 -0.70
N LYS A 10 -10.24 -0.11 -1.24
CA LYS A 10 -8.91 -0.40 -1.79
C LYS A 10 -7.92 -0.84 -0.71
N TYR A 11 -7.98 -0.24 0.47
CA TYR A 11 -7.14 -0.69 1.59
C TYR A 11 -7.54 -2.09 2.09
N ASP A 12 -8.83 -2.40 2.10
CA ASP A 12 -9.33 -3.73 2.46
C ASP A 12 -8.88 -4.78 1.42
N GLN A 13 -8.96 -4.48 0.12
CA GLN A 13 -8.40 -5.33 -0.97
C GLN A 13 -6.89 -5.59 -0.78
N PHE A 14 -6.13 -4.54 -0.46
CA PHE A 14 -4.71 -4.70 -0.12
C PHE A 14 -4.50 -5.65 1.06
N LEU A 15 -5.27 -5.49 2.15
CA LEU A 15 -5.16 -6.33 3.34
C LEU A 15 -5.58 -7.77 3.05
N GLU A 16 -6.64 -8.00 2.28
CA GLU A 16 -7.10 -9.33 1.88
C GLU A 16 -6.01 -10.09 1.13
N THR A 17 -5.49 -9.52 0.03
CA THR A 17 -4.42 -10.14 -0.76
C THR A 17 -3.14 -10.31 0.05
N THR A 18 -2.83 -9.38 0.96
CA THR A 18 -1.71 -9.51 1.89
C THR A 18 -1.92 -10.67 2.86
N GLY A 19 -3.13 -10.79 3.42
CA GLY A 19 -3.52 -11.88 4.31
C GLY A 19 -3.34 -13.24 3.65
N GLU A 20 -3.77 -13.38 2.39
CA GLU A 20 -3.55 -14.60 1.61
C GLU A 20 -2.07 -14.91 1.43
N THR A 21 -1.27 -13.89 1.08
CA THR A 21 0.19 -14.01 0.87
C THR A 21 0.90 -14.53 2.12
N TYR A 22 0.50 -14.03 3.29
CA TYR A 22 1.17 -14.32 4.57
C TYR A 22 0.53 -15.46 5.38
N SER A 23 -0.61 -16.00 4.93
CA SER A 23 -1.38 -17.04 5.65
C SER A 23 -0.60 -18.29 6.05
N GLY A 24 0.47 -18.63 5.33
CA GLY A 24 1.35 -19.76 5.62
C GLY A 24 2.52 -19.43 6.57
N GLU A 25 2.83 -18.15 6.78
CA GLU A 25 4.00 -17.70 7.55
C GLU A 25 3.63 -17.25 8.96
N CYS A 26 2.48 -16.62 9.09
CA CYS A 26 1.97 -16.01 10.30
C CYS A 26 0.43 -16.04 10.21
N GLY A 27 -0.28 -16.02 11.34
CA GLY A 27 -1.73 -16.29 11.39
C GLY A 27 -2.61 -15.44 10.46
N ASP A 28 -3.33 -14.47 11.02
CA ASP A 28 -4.20 -13.61 10.22
C ASP A 28 -3.51 -12.28 9.94
N ALA A 29 -3.09 -12.05 8.70
CA ALA A 29 -2.50 -10.80 8.23
C ALA A 29 -3.49 -9.94 7.41
N SER A 30 -4.79 -10.28 7.37
CA SER A 30 -5.82 -9.49 6.67
C SER A 30 -6.37 -8.34 7.52
N THR A 31 -5.70 -7.99 8.61
CA THR A 31 -6.02 -6.83 9.44
C THR A 31 -4.76 -6.01 9.70
N PRO A 32 -4.85 -4.69 9.94
CA PRO A 32 -3.67 -3.88 10.21
C PRO A 32 -2.85 -4.37 11.42
N ALA A 33 -3.53 -4.84 12.48
CA ALA A 33 -2.88 -5.37 13.66
C ALA A 33 -2.21 -6.72 13.37
N GLY A 34 -2.90 -7.60 12.62
CA GLY A 34 -2.39 -8.89 12.20
C GLY A 34 -1.16 -8.77 11.31
N LEU A 35 -1.22 -7.88 10.32
CA LEU A 35 -0.10 -7.59 9.42
C LEU A 35 1.14 -7.08 10.17
N ARG A 36 0.96 -6.15 11.13
CA ARG A 36 2.08 -5.67 11.97
C ARG A 36 2.65 -6.75 12.87
N ALA A 37 1.81 -7.64 13.41
CA ALA A 37 2.27 -8.75 14.24
C ALA A 37 3.06 -9.78 13.42
N CYS A 38 2.63 -10.01 12.18
CA CYS A 38 3.28 -10.91 11.25
C CYS A 38 4.61 -10.36 10.73
N ALA A 39 4.59 -9.14 10.20
CA ALA A 39 5.66 -8.54 9.43
C ALA A 39 6.04 -7.16 10.03
N PRO A 40 6.58 -7.12 11.27
CA PRO A 40 6.86 -5.88 11.99
C PRO A 40 7.97 -5.03 11.34
N PHE A 41 8.70 -5.58 10.38
CA PHE A 41 9.77 -4.88 9.66
C PHE A 41 9.31 -4.39 8.28
N GLU A 42 8.10 -4.74 7.85
CA GLU A 42 7.58 -4.32 6.55
C GLU A 42 6.97 -2.92 6.64
N PRO A 43 7.44 -1.96 5.83
CA PRO A 43 6.98 -0.57 5.92
C PRO A 43 5.49 -0.40 5.59
N PHE A 44 4.93 -1.22 4.71
CA PHE A 44 3.51 -1.20 4.38
C PHE A 44 2.59 -1.68 5.53
N ALA A 45 3.13 -2.34 6.56
CA ALA A 45 2.37 -2.67 7.76
C ALA A 45 2.03 -1.41 8.59
N TYR A 46 2.70 -0.29 8.32
CA TYR A 46 2.58 0.96 9.08
C TYR A 46 1.80 2.06 8.33
N VAL A 47 0.89 1.66 7.44
CA VAL A 47 -0.14 2.56 6.91
C VAL A 47 -0.99 3.09 8.07
N SER A 48 -1.15 4.41 8.08
CA SER A 48 -1.85 5.18 9.11
C SER A 48 -3.10 5.88 8.60
N ALA A 49 -3.11 6.23 7.30
CA ALA A 49 -4.27 6.76 6.62
C ALA A 49 -4.25 6.38 5.14
N VAL A 50 -5.45 6.19 4.57
CA VAL A 50 -5.66 6.01 3.14
C VAL A 50 -6.81 6.92 2.73
N GLU A 51 -6.57 7.75 1.73
CA GLU A 51 -7.50 8.74 1.24
C GLU A 51 -7.55 8.70 -0.29
N SER A 52 -8.62 9.25 -0.87
CA SER A 52 -8.73 9.42 -2.32
C SER A 52 -9.05 10.89 -2.63
N PRO A 53 -8.05 11.65 -3.10
CA PRO A 53 -8.24 13.05 -3.50
C PRO A 53 -9.20 13.16 -4.70
N THR A 54 -9.05 12.25 -5.67
CA THR A 54 -9.91 12.13 -6.84
C THR A 54 -10.09 10.66 -7.23
N PRO A 55 -11.16 10.28 -7.95
CA PRO A 55 -11.34 8.91 -8.42
C PRO A 55 -10.12 8.43 -9.22
N GLY A 56 -9.61 7.24 -8.88
CA GLY A 56 -8.40 6.68 -9.50
C GLY A 56 -7.10 7.07 -8.78
N ASP A 57 -7.12 8.06 -7.91
CA ASP A 57 -5.96 8.48 -7.12
C ASP A 57 -6.12 8.04 -5.66
N LEU A 58 -5.08 7.40 -5.13
CA LEU A 58 -4.94 7.06 -3.72
C LEU A 58 -3.77 7.82 -3.09
N LEU A 59 -4.00 8.36 -1.90
CA LEU A 59 -2.99 8.92 -1.02
C LEU A 59 -2.87 8.03 0.22
N VAL A 60 -1.70 7.46 0.42
CA VAL A 60 -1.36 6.59 1.55
C VAL A 60 -0.37 7.33 2.44
N THR A 61 -0.71 7.48 3.72
CA THR A 61 0.23 8.01 4.72
C THR A 61 0.74 6.87 5.58
N ILE A 62 2.06 6.72 5.67
CA ILE A 62 2.72 5.75 6.55
C ILE A 62 3.34 6.46 7.76
N THR A 63 3.47 5.76 8.89
CA THR A 63 4.17 6.26 10.10
C THR A 63 5.50 5.54 10.28
N PRO A 64 6.62 6.11 9.80
CA PRO A 64 7.89 5.39 9.71
C PRO A 64 8.56 5.13 11.05
N GLU A 65 8.38 6.04 12.01
CA GLU A 65 8.95 5.95 13.36
C GLU A 65 8.50 4.67 14.10
N ALA A 66 7.42 4.04 13.64
CA ALA A 66 6.84 2.86 14.25
C ALA A 66 7.45 1.52 13.77
N TRP A 67 8.14 1.46 12.62
CA TRP A 67 8.77 0.22 12.12
C TRP A 67 10.20 0.01 12.61
N GLY A 68 10.75 0.97 13.37
CA GLY A 68 11.96 0.76 14.17
C GLY A 68 13.31 0.82 13.43
N GLY A 69 13.40 1.49 12.27
CA GLY A 69 14.68 1.73 11.59
C GLY A 69 15.38 0.43 11.12
N GLY A 70 15.03 -0.01 9.91
CA GLY A 70 15.68 -1.11 9.19
C GLY A 70 16.35 -0.63 7.90
N PRO A 71 16.71 -1.52 6.96
CA PRO A 71 17.22 -1.14 5.63
C PRO A 71 16.28 -0.21 4.86
N TYR A 72 15.03 -0.06 5.32
CA TYR A 72 13.98 0.77 4.76
C TYR A 72 13.69 2.04 5.58
N ASP A 73 14.65 2.64 6.29
CA ASP A 73 14.48 3.92 7.00
C ASP A 73 13.74 4.99 6.13
N PRO A 74 12.76 5.76 6.65
CA PRO A 74 12.05 6.80 5.88
C PRO A 74 12.92 7.88 5.23
N GLU A 75 14.13 8.12 5.74
CA GLU A 75 15.07 9.01 5.05
C GLU A 75 15.52 8.42 3.70
N GLN A 76 15.28 7.13 3.46
CA GLN A 76 15.48 6.45 2.20
C GLN A 76 14.22 6.50 1.35
N VAL A 77 14.26 7.30 0.29
CA VAL A 77 13.20 7.45 -0.72
C VAL A 77 12.71 6.10 -1.27
N PHE A 78 13.58 5.08 -1.33
CA PHE A 78 13.26 3.73 -1.79
C PHE A 78 12.15 3.04 -0.99
N THR A 79 11.94 3.43 0.27
CA THR A 79 10.87 2.84 1.08
C THR A 79 9.48 3.23 0.60
N LEU A 80 9.30 4.49 0.19
CA LEU A 80 8.01 4.96 -0.30
C LEU A 80 7.65 4.33 -1.65
N GLU A 81 8.66 4.16 -2.52
CA GLU A 81 8.53 3.41 -3.78
C GLU A 81 8.18 1.95 -3.54
N TYR A 82 8.88 1.28 -2.61
CA TYR A 82 8.59 -0.11 -2.24
C TYR A 82 7.17 -0.28 -1.71
N VAL A 83 6.71 0.61 -0.83
CA VAL A 83 5.32 0.60 -0.32
C VAL A 83 4.34 0.81 -1.47
N ALA A 84 4.58 1.78 -2.34
CA ALA A 84 3.69 2.09 -3.45
C ALA A 84 3.52 0.88 -4.37
N GLY A 85 4.63 0.30 -4.87
CA GLY A 85 4.58 -0.86 -5.75
C GLY A 85 3.92 -2.09 -5.10
N ASN A 86 4.20 -2.35 -3.81
CA ASN A 86 3.60 -3.47 -3.09
C ASN A 86 2.10 -3.33 -2.89
N MET A 87 1.63 -2.11 -2.60
CA MET A 87 0.22 -1.86 -2.41
C MET A 87 -0.52 -1.90 -3.74
N ALA A 88 -0.01 -1.21 -4.76
CA ALA A 88 -0.62 -1.18 -6.09
C ALA A 88 -0.75 -2.59 -6.68
N LEU A 89 0.31 -3.42 -6.61
CA LEU A 89 0.30 -4.80 -7.08
C LEU A 89 -0.79 -5.66 -6.40
N ARG A 90 -0.97 -5.50 -5.08
CA ARG A 90 -1.94 -6.29 -4.33
C ARG A 90 -3.38 -5.83 -4.58
N MET A 91 -3.61 -4.53 -4.66
CA MET A 91 -4.93 -4.01 -5.03
C MET A 91 -5.33 -4.43 -6.46
N ALA A 92 -4.36 -4.43 -7.40
CA ALA A 92 -4.55 -4.88 -8.78
C ALA A 92 -4.96 -6.36 -8.91
N HIS A 93 -4.86 -7.16 -7.85
CA HIS A 93 -5.39 -8.53 -7.84
C HIS A 93 -6.92 -8.56 -7.94
N HIS A 94 -7.59 -7.49 -7.50
CA HIS A 94 -9.04 -7.37 -7.50
C HIS A 94 -9.54 -6.60 -8.73
N ASP A 95 -8.93 -5.44 -9.03
CA ASP A 95 -9.26 -4.59 -10.17
C ASP A 95 -8.14 -3.54 -10.43
N ASP A 96 -8.15 -2.92 -11.62
CA ASP A 96 -7.15 -1.94 -12.06
C ASP A 96 -7.63 -0.48 -11.90
N ASP A 97 -8.53 -0.19 -10.95
CA ASP A 97 -9.12 1.16 -10.81
C ASP A 97 -8.13 2.18 -10.22
N VAL A 98 -7.07 1.74 -9.54
CA VAL A 98 -6.02 2.61 -9.00
C VAL A 98 -5.05 2.98 -10.12
N GLN A 99 -5.04 4.25 -10.50
CA GLN A 99 -4.18 4.80 -11.57
C GLN A 99 -2.96 5.51 -10.98
N THR A 100 -3.14 6.20 -9.85
CA THR A 100 -2.07 6.91 -9.16
C THR A 100 -2.06 6.48 -7.71
N LEU A 101 -0.88 6.13 -7.19
CA LEU A 101 -0.68 5.84 -5.78
C LEU A 101 0.43 6.73 -5.24
N THR A 102 0.06 7.70 -4.41
CA THR A 102 1.01 8.53 -3.69
C THR A 102 1.20 7.99 -2.28
N VAL A 103 2.45 7.71 -1.90
CA VAL A 103 2.83 7.32 -0.54
C VAL A 103 3.60 8.47 0.09
N THR A 104 3.22 8.87 1.30
CA THR A 104 3.83 9.99 2.02
C THR A 104 4.07 9.70 3.50
N THR A 105 5.01 10.42 4.10
CA THR A 105 5.23 10.46 5.55
C THR A 105 4.38 11.56 6.20
N PRO A 106 4.19 11.54 7.54
CA PRO A 106 3.33 12.51 8.21
C PRO A 106 3.81 13.95 7.94
N GLY A 107 2.87 14.83 7.59
CA GLY A 107 3.19 16.22 7.25
C GLY A 107 3.84 16.41 5.87
N GLY A 108 3.96 15.36 5.05
CA GLY A 108 4.48 15.46 3.70
C GLY A 108 6.00 15.62 3.60
N ALA A 109 6.75 15.26 4.64
CA ALA A 109 8.21 15.42 4.67
C ALA A 109 8.91 14.65 3.54
N HIS A 110 8.37 13.48 3.19
CA HIS A 110 8.77 12.69 2.04
C HIS A 110 7.53 12.23 1.29
N THR A 111 7.63 12.15 -0.04
CA THR A 111 6.55 11.70 -0.91
C THR A 111 7.13 10.93 -2.09
N TYR A 112 6.40 9.90 -2.51
CA TYR A 112 6.63 9.20 -3.76
C TYR A 112 5.27 9.01 -4.44
N THR A 113 5.23 9.15 -5.75
CA THR A 113 4.02 8.92 -6.54
C THR A 113 4.34 7.90 -7.61
N ASP A 114 3.62 6.78 -7.56
CA ASP A 114 3.59 5.81 -8.64
C ASP A 114 2.44 6.13 -9.59
N HIS A 115 2.71 6.01 -10.88
CA HIS A 115 1.68 6.02 -11.92
C HIS A 115 1.48 4.57 -12.35
N TRP A 116 0.59 3.88 -11.64
CA TRP A 116 0.32 2.49 -11.87
C TRP A 116 -0.25 2.31 -13.28
N GLN A 117 0.53 1.64 -14.12
CA GLN A 117 0.03 1.05 -15.34
C GLN A 117 -0.02 -0.45 -15.08
N PRO A 118 -1.16 -1.13 -15.25
CA PRO A 118 -1.19 -2.58 -15.11
C PRO A 118 -0.22 -3.18 -16.12
N HIS A 119 0.96 -3.60 -15.62
CA HIS A 119 2.03 -4.19 -16.43
C HIS A 119 1.61 -5.50 -17.13
N TYR A 120 0.38 -5.97 -16.91
CA TYR A 120 -0.19 -7.18 -17.47
C TYR A 120 -1.25 -6.97 -18.58
N ALA A 121 -1.72 -5.74 -18.83
CA ALA A 121 -2.71 -5.51 -19.89
C ALA A 121 -2.10 -5.53 -21.32
N SER A 122 -0.77 -5.49 -21.46
CA SER A 122 -0.09 -5.51 -22.77
C SER A 122 0.44 -6.88 -23.21
N VAL A 123 0.25 -7.96 -22.44
CA VAL A 123 0.78 -9.30 -22.79
C VAL A 123 -0.29 -10.27 -23.31
N LEU A 124 -1.57 -9.89 -23.29
CA LEU A 124 -2.67 -10.71 -23.86
C LEU A 124 -3.31 -10.09 -25.12
N GLY A 125 -2.65 -9.10 -25.72
CA GLY A 125 -3.06 -8.49 -26.98
C GLY A 125 -1.94 -8.50 -28.02
N SER A 126 -1.56 -9.68 -28.52
CA SER A 126 -0.74 -9.85 -29.72
C SER A 126 -1.11 -11.15 -30.43
#